data_AF-A0A229FXR9-F1
#
_entry.id   AF-A0A229FXR9-F1
#
_cell.length_a   1.000
_cell.length_b   1.000
_cell.length_c   1.000
_cell.angle_alpha   90.00
_cell.angle_beta   90.00
_cell.angle_gamma   90.00
#
_symmetry.space_group_name_H-M   'P 1'
#
loop_
_entity.id
_entity.type
_entity.pdbx_description
1 polymer ?
#
loop_
_entity_poly.entity_id
_entity_poly.type
_entity_poly.pdbx_seq_one_letter_code
_entity_poly.pdbx_strand_id
1 'polypeptide(L)' 'MKKIVDVFKRKDRSLVWTYVIFLDRNRLTSGIIEFEHEALRLSELEERGGAESLTARVRPA' A
#
# COMPACT_ATOMS: atom_id res chain seq x y z
N MET A 1 -0.61 10.77 9.74
CA MET A 1 0.71 10.11 9.73
C MET A 1 1.12 9.84 8.30
N LYS A 2 2.39 10.07 7.97
CA LYS A 2 2.98 9.81 6.64
C LYS A 2 3.72 8.48 6.64
N LYS A 3 3.52 7.65 5.63
CA LYS A 3 4.30 6.41 5.41
C LYS A 3 4.63 6.25 3.93
N ILE A 4 5.78 5.63 3.66
CA ILE A 4 6.14 5.15 2.33
C ILE A 4 5.67 3.70 2.26
N VAL A 5 4.94 3.36 1.20
CA VAL A 5 4.37 2.01 1.01
C VAL A 5 4.78 1.50 -0.35
N ASP A 6 5.49 0.38 -0.36
CA ASP A 6 5.91 -0.29 -1.58
C ASP A 6 4.88 -1.33 -1.98
N VAL A 7 4.58 -1.39 -3.27
CA VAL A 7 3.64 -2.33 -3.88
C VAL A 7 4.41 -3.29 -4.76
N PHE A 8 4.21 -4.59 -4.54
CA PHE A 8 4.93 -5.66 -5.21
C PHE A 8 3.96 -6.62 -5.88
N LYS A 9 4.39 -7.29 -6.96
CA LYS A 9 3.64 -8.43 -7.51
C LYS A 9 3.70 -9.61 -6.55
N ARG A 10 2.59 -10.32 -6.34
CA ARG A 10 2.55 -11.56 -5.54
C ARG A 10 3.43 -12.66 -6.12
N LYS A 11 3.48 -12.78 -7.45
CA LYS A 11 4.14 -13.87 -8.17
C LYS A 11 5.66 -13.90 -7.94
N ASP A 12 6.32 -12.76 -8.13
CA ASP A 12 7.79 -12.67 -8.17
C ASP A 12 8.35 -11.60 -7.21
N ARG A 13 7.49 -10.93 -6.44
CA ARG A 13 7.85 -9.82 -5.55
C ARG A 13 8.55 -8.65 -6.26
N SER A 14 8.41 -8.53 -7.58
CA SER A 14 8.90 -7.36 -8.30
C SER A 14 8.18 -6.09 -7.83
N LEU A 15 8.92 -5.00 -7.64
CA LEU A 15 8.36 -3.71 -7.27
C LEU A 15 7.55 -3.15 -8.45
N VAL A 16 6.29 -2.81 -8.18
CA VAL A 16 5.37 -2.19 -9.14
C VAL A 16 5.35 -0.68 -8.94
N TRP A 17 5.22 -0.23 -7.70
CA TRP A 17 5.11 1.18 -7.37
C TRP A 17 5.47 1.47 -5.92
N THR A 18 5.75 2.74 -5.62
CA THR A 18 5.92 3.25 -4.26
C THR A 18 4.99 4.43 -4.04
N TYR A 19 4.10 4.32 -3.06
CA TYR A 19 3.23 5.41 -2.64
C TYR A 19 3.79 6.14 -1.43
N VAL A 20 3.49 7.43 -1.35
CA VAL A 20 3.63 8.23 -0.13
C VAL A 20 2.23 8.52 0.37
N ILE A 21 1.82 7.84 1.43
CA ILE A 21 0.45 7.86 1.93
C ILE A 21 0.36 8.67 3.22
N PHE A 22 -0.64 9.53 3.28
CA PHE A 22 -1.00 10.32 4.46
C PHE A 22 -2.38 9.89 4.95
N LEU A 23 -2.44 9.23 6.11
CA LEU A 23 -3.71 8.90 6.75
C LEU A 23 -3.88 9.69 8.05
N ASP A 24 -5.10 10.15 8.32
CA ASP A 24 -5.41 10.79 9.59
C ASP A 24 -5.38 9.76 10.73
N ARG A 25 -4.53 10.00 11.72
CA ARG A 25 -4.30 9.07 12.84
C ARG A 25 -5.56 8.82 13.65
N ASN A 26 -6.44 9.81 13.74
CA ASN A 26 -7.66 9.74 14.53
C ASN A 26 -8.73 8.83 13.90
N ARG A 27 -8.54 8.44 12.63
CA ARG A 27 -9.48 7.60 11.87
C ARG A 27 -8.92 6.20 11.56
N LEU A 28 -7.71 5.88 12.03
CA LEU A 28 -7.09 4.59 11.78
C LEU A 28 -7.68 3.52 12.72
N THR A 29 -8.32 2.51 12.15
CA THR A 29 -8.80 1.34 12.90
C THR A 29 -7.66 0.43 13.35
N SER A 30 -6.61 0.25 12.53
CA SER A 30 -5.55 -0.75 12.79
C SER A 30 -4.13 -0.33 12.38
N GLY A 31 -3.73 0.92 12.65
CA GLY A 31 -2.33 1.33 12.56
C GLY A 31 -1.70 1.15 11.17
N ILE A 32 -0.68 0.29 11.04
CA ILE A 32 0.14 0.12 9.82
C ILE A 32 -0.65 -0.52 8.67
N ILE A 33 -1.56 -1.46 8.96
CA ILE A 33 -2.24 -2.25 7.91
C ILE A 33 -3.12 -1.37 7.01
N GLU A 34 -3.66 -0.27 7.55
CA GLU A 34 -4.47 0.69 6.80
C GLU A 34 -3.69 1.36 5.68
N PHE A 35 -2.38 1.57 5.86
CA PHE A 35 -1.52 2.11 4.82
C PHE A 35 -1.28 1.09 3.69
N GLU A 36 -1.21 -0.20 4.02
CA GLU A 36 -1.06 -1.27 3.02
C GLU A 36 -2.37 -1.45 2.22
N HIS A 37 -3.52 -1.40 2.90
CA HIS A 37 -4.83 -1.40 2.24
C HIS A 37 -5.03 -0.20 1.33
N GLU A 38 -4.68 1.00 1.79
CA GLU A 38 -4.82 2.20 0.97
C GLU A 38 -3.91 2.15 -0.27
N ALA A 39 -2.69 1.62 -0.14
CA ALA A 39 -1.81 1.42 -1.30
C ALA A 39 -2.41 0.45 -2.33
N LEU A 40 -3.06 -0.63 -1.89
CA LEU A 40 -3.74 -1.56 -2.80
C LEU A 40 -4.96 -0.92 -3.45
N ARG A 41 -5.76 -0.14 -2.71
CA ARG A 41 -6.91 0.61 -3.23
C ARG A 41 -6.48 1.62 -4.30
N LEU A 42 -5.38 2.35 -4.06
CA LEU A 42 -4.80 3.29 -5.02
C LEU A 42 -4.26 2.56 -6.26
N SER A 43 -3.61 1.41 -6.07
CA SER A 43 -3.11 0.60 -7.20
C SER A 43 -4.24 0.13 -8.12
N GLU A 44 -5.38 -0.26 -7.54
CA GLU A 44 -6.56 -0.66 -8.31
C GLU A 44 -7.21 0.53 -9.01
N LEU A 45 -7.38 1.66 -8.31
CA LEU A 45 -7.93 2.89 -8.88
C LEU A 45 -7.11 3.40 -10.08
N GLU A 46 -5.80 3.22 -10.03
CA GLU A 46 -4.89 3.66 -11.07
C GLU A 46 -4.47 2.51 -12.02
N GLU A 47 -5.28 1.43 -12.09
CA GLU A 47 -5.15 0.33 -13.05
C GLU A 47 -3.80 -0.43 -13.03
N ARG A 48 -3.07 -0.38 -11.91
CA ARG A 48 -1.80 -1.12 -11.71
C ARG A 48 -2.01 -2.57 -11.26
N GLY A 49 -3.22 -2.89 -10.82
CA GLY A 49 -3.61 -4.19 -10.27
C GLY A 49 -4.16 -4.08 -8.86
N GLY A 50 -4.96 -5.07 -8.46
CA GLY A 50 -5.63 -5.12 -7.16
C GLY A 50 -4.98 -6.08 -6.17
N ALA A 51 -5.67 -6.26 -5.04
CA ALA A 51 -5.23 -7.15 -3.97
C ALA A 51 -5.01 -8.59 -4.44
N GLU A 52 -5.67 -9.06 -5.50
CA GLU A 52 -5.52 -10.42 -6.02
C GLU A 52 -4.11 -10.71 -6.58
N SER A 53 -3.47 -9.72 -7.20
CA SER A 53 -2.18 -9.87 -7.89
C SER A 53 -1.03 -9.15 -7.20
N LEU A 54 -1.33 -8.22 -6.28
CA LEU A 54 -0.35 -7.38 -5.61
C LEU A 54 -0.30 -7.62 -4.09
N THR A 55 0.80 -7.21 -3.48
CA THR A 55 0.93 -6.99 -2.04
C THR A 55 1.49 -5.59 -1.79
N ALA A 56 1.10 -4.98 -0.68
CA ALA A 56 1.64 -3.70 -0.24
C ALA A 56 2.37 -3.89 1.09
N ARG A 57 3.48 -3.17 1.28
CA ARG A 57 4.25 -3.17 2.53
C ARG A 57 4.70 -1.77 2.89
N VAL A 58 4.44 -1.36 4.13
CA VAL A 58 5.05 -0.13 4.65
C VAL A 58 6.56 -0.31 4.72
N ARG A 59 7.31 0.63 4.14
CA ARG A 59 8.77 0.61 4.20
C ARG A 59 9.22 0.78 5.66
N PRO A 60 10.07 -0.12 6.19
CA PRO A 60 10.69 0.07 7.50
C PRO A 60 11.42 1.42 7.53
N ALA A 61 11.36 2.09 8.68
CA ALA A 61 12.11 3.32 8.90
C ALA A 61 13.61 3.03 9.07
#